data_AF-A0A2H3R6K6-F1
#
_entry.id   AF-A0A2H3R6K6-F1
#
_cell.length_a   1.000
_cell.length_b   1.000
_cell.length_c   1.000
_cell.angle_alpha   90.00
_cell.angle_beta   90.00
_cell.angle_gamma   90.00
#
_symmetry.space_group_name_H-M   'P 1'
#
loop_
_entity.id
_entity.type
_entity.pdbx_description
1 polymer ?
#
loop_
_entity_poly.entity_id
_entity_poly.type
_entity_poly.pdbx_seq_one_letter_code
_entity_poly.pdbx_strand_id
1 'polypeptide(L)'
;MSSKDILFDPRGDIKLCVGEIDPITFTVCSRALARASPVFNCMLFGQFMESEPKNGKDWVIELPEDKPKALSIFLHISHGQFNQVPRTPSIDDLYDLTVLSNYYDGTHMLEPWVGRWMSLVEDDANASKVSMSKSLWIAWELGRKDSFCRIARRMLMESDGSEDPQLKMQPDILERISANRLTTIQALLDIIKKLINDLLVVDEKPRWCRHAEWMGPHRCESMILGSITFCLARGGLWPLPQAEDVMDSIVGLRRKMTQLVIHDIGKVDGLDHTHCNPMQFMLGELERVFIDIRNPVTKDDLEAMDKQKKRLTKT
;
A
#
# COMPACT_ATOMS: atom_id res chain seq x y z
N MET A 1 3.09 -7.97 39.68
CA MET A 1 3.19 -6.80 38.77
C MET A 1 1.91 -6.00 38.95
N SER A 2 2.00 -4.71 39.27
CA SER A 2 0.81 -3.89 39.54
C SER A 2 0.16 -3.52 38.20
N SER A 3 -0.90 -4.24 37.80
CA SER A 3 -1.75 -3.82 36.69
C SER A 3 -2.26 -2.40 36.97
N LYS A 4 -2.19 -1.51 35.96
CA LYS A 4 -2.76 -0.17 36.07
C LYS A 4 -4.27 -0.29 35.95
N ASP A 5 -5.01 -0.01 37.02
CA ASP A 5 -6.48 -0.03 37.00
C ASP A 5 -7.03 1.35 36.61
N ILE A 6 -7.86 1.39 35.58
CA ILE A 6 -8.51 2.61 35.06
C ILE A 6 -10.03 2.42 35.16
N LEU A 7 -10.66 3.25 35.99
CA LEU A 7 -12.12 3.32 36.09
C LEU A 7 -12.69 4.14 34.92
N PHE A 8 -13.31 3.46 33.95
CA PHE A 8 -13.96 4.08 32.79
C PHE A 8 -15.40 4.48 33.06
N ASP A 9 -16.16 3.60 33.72
CA ASP A 9 -17.56 3.87 34.09
C ASP A 9 -17.72 3.72 35.61
N PRO A 10 -18.21 4.74 36.34
CA PRO A 10 -18.52 4.62 37.77
C PRO A 10 -19.54 3.52 38.10
N ARG A 11 -20.36 3.10 37.12
CA ARG A 11 -21.30 1.98 37.20
C ARG A 11 -20.77 0.73 36.49
N GLY A 12 -19.45 0.66 36.28
CA GLY A 12 -18.82 -0.49 35.65
C GLY A 12 -19.06 -1.77 36.43
N ASP A 13 -19.41 -2.83 35.71
CA ASP A 13 -19.81 -4.14 36.22
C ASP A 13 -18.86 -5.24 35.75
N ILE A 14 -17.91 -4.94 34.86
CA ILE A 14 -16.86 -5.85 34.39
C ILE A 14 -15.48 -5.17 34.38
N LYS A 15 -14.43 -5.99 34.46
CA LYS A 15 -13.04 -5.58 34.32
C LYS A 15 -12.44 -6.22 33.07
N LEU A 16 -11.88 -5.43 32.17
CA LEU A 16 -11.13 -5.92 31.00
C LEU A 16 -9.64 -5.82 31.32
N CYS A 17 -8.93 -6.94 31.38
CA CYS A 17 -7.48 -6.99 31.54
C CYS A 17 -6.84 -7.11 30.15
N VAL A 18 -6.10 -6.10 29.71
CA VAL A 18 -5.77 -5.91 28.29
C VAL A 18 -4.27 -5.81 28.08
N GLY A 19 -3.78 -6.55 27.08
CA GLY A 19 -2.38 -6.60 26.68
C GLY A 19 -1.58 -7.69 27.39
N GLU A 20 -0.66 -8.31 26.65
CA GLU A 20 0.19 -9.40 27.16
C GLU A 20 1.32 -8.88 28.08
N ILE A 21 1.94 -7.75 27.72
CA ILE A 21 3.06 -7.14 28.44
C ILE A 21 2.56 -5.89 29.16
N ASP A 22 2.75 -5.85 30.48
CA ASP A 22 2.28 -4.77 31.37
C ASP A 22 0.77 -4.48 31.20
N PRO A 23 -0.10 -5.47 31.50
CA PRO A 23 -1.53 -5.35 31.26
C PRO A 23 -2.15 -4.16 31.97
N ILE A 24 -3.16 -3.58 31.33
CA ILE A 24 -3.98 -2.50 31.87
C ILE A 24 -5.38 -3.05 32.13
N THR A 25 -5.90 -2.80 33.32
CA THR A 25 -7.28 -3.18 33.68
C THR A 25 -8.21 -1.99 33.49
N PHE A 26 -9.30 -2.18 32.74
CA PHE A 26 -10.35 -1.19 32.55
C PHE A 26 -11.64 -1.65 33.23
N THR A 27 -12.17 -0.85 34.17
CA THR A 27 -13.49 -1.10 34.75
C THR A 27 -14.57 -0.38 33.92
N VAL A 28 -15.42 -1.14 33.25
CA VAL A 28 -16.34 -0.64 32.19
C VAL A 28 -17.77 -1.16 32.38
N CYS A 29 -18.73 -0.58 31.67
CA CYS A 29 -20.11 -1.04 31.64
C CYS A 29 -20.34 -2.06 30.52
N SER A 30 -20.63 -3.31 30.88
CA SER A 30 -20.95 -4.44 30.01
C SER A 30 -22.03 -4.11 28.97
N ARG A 31 -23.09 -3.43 29.39
CA ARG A 31 -24.22 -3.03 28.54
C ARG A 31 -23.84 -1.95 27.52
N ALA A 32 -22.91 -1.06 27.86
CA ALA A 32 -22.40 -0.07 26.90
C ALA A 32 -21.58 -0.76 25.81
N LEU A 33 -20.71 -1.69 26.22
CA LEU A 33 -19.87 -2.46 25.33
C LEU A 33 -20.67 -3.38 24.40
N ALA A 34 -21.66 -4.09 24.94
CA ALA A 34 -22.56 -4.95 24.17
C ALA A 34 -23.42 -4.19 23.14
N ARG A 35 -23.82 -2.94 23.44
CA ARG A 35 -24.50 -2.10 22.43
C ARG A 35 -23.57 -1.69 21.30
N ALA A 36 -22.29 -1.45 21.61
CA ALA A 36 -21.31 -0.99 20.64
C ALA A 36 -20.74 -2.11 19.75
N SER A 37 -20.86 -3.38 20.16
CA SER A 37 -20.23 -4.50 19.49
C SER A 37 -21.06 -5.78 19.65
N PRO A 38 -21.50 -6.38 18.53
CA PRO A 38 -22.14 -7.71 18.53
C PRO A 38 -21.25 -8.80 19.11
N VAL A 39 -19.92 -8.72 18.90
CA VAL A 39 -18.95 -9.68 19.43
C VAL A 39 -18.90 -9.58 20.95
N PHE A 40 -18.77 -8.38 21.52
CA PHE A 40 -18.85 -8.20 22.96
C PHE A 40 -20.22 -8.57 23.52
N ASN A 41 -21.32 -8.31 22.80
CA ASN A 41 -22.64 -8.76 23.21
C ASN A 41 -22.70 -10.30 23.32
N CYS A 42 -22.15 -11.01 22.34
CA CYS A 42 -22.08 -12.47 22.37
C CYS A 42 -21.15 -12.98 23.48
N MET A 43 -19.99 -12.35 23.66
CA MET A 43 -19.01 -12.70 24.70
C MET A 43 -19.60 -12.51 26.12
N LEU A 44 -20.30 -11.40 26.35
CA LEU A 44 -20.81 -11.03 27.68
C LEU A 44 -22.16 -11.67 28.01
N PHE A 45 -23.05 -11.79 27.03
CA PHE A 45 -24.46 -12.17 27.24
C PHE A 45 -24.91 -13.38 26.40
N GLY A 46 -23.98 -14.04 25.70
CA GLY A 46 -24.26 -15.22 24.89
C GLY A 46 -24.46 -16.50 25.71
N GLN A 47 -24.87 -17.56 25.01
CA GLN A 47 -25.18 -18.87 25.62
C GLN A 47 -23.94 -19.71 25.97
N PHE A 48 -22.75 -19.28 25.54
CA PHE A 48 -21.48 -19.92 25.88
C PHE A 48 -20.95 -19.27 27.15
N MET A 49 -20.95 -20.02 28.25
CA MET A 49 -20.64 -19.53 29.60
C MET A 49 -19.20 -18.99 29.74
N GLU A 50 -19.02 -17.71 29.50
CA GLU A 50 -18.19 -16.81 30.35
C GLU A 50 -19.08 -15.94 31.25
N SER A 51 -20.37 -16.29 31.28
CA SER A 51 -21.45 -15.62 31.98
C SER A 51 -21.21 -15.59 33.48
N GLU A 52 -20.94 -14.38 33.98
CA GLU A 52 -21.07 -13.88 35.34
C GLU A 52 -20.59 -14.84 36.45
N PRO A 53 -19.47 -14.55 37.16
CA PRO A 53 -19.06 -15.36 38.30
C PRO A 53 -20.20 -15.43 39.33
N LYS A 54 -20.51 -16.64 39.82
CA LYS A 54 -21.62 -16.92 40.78
C LYS A 54 -21.64 -16.03 42.03
N ASN A 55 -20.55 -15.33 42.31
CA ASN A 55 -20.37 -14.46 43.47
C ASN A 55 -20.47 -12.95 43.16
N GLY A 56 -20.70 -12.53 41.90
CA GLY A 56 -20.96 -11.14 41.47
C GLY A 56 -19.84 -10.12 41.76
N LYS A 57 -18.73 -10.57 42.33
CA LYS A 57 -17.53 -9.77 42.60
C LYS A 57 -16.42 -10.35 41.75
N ASP A 58 -15.84 -9.52 40.89
CA ASP A 58 -14.70 -9.83 40.02
C ASP A 58 -15.01 -10.57 38.71
N TRP A 59 -15.98 -10.07 37.93
CA TRP A 59 -16.09 -10.47 36.52
C TRP A 59 -14.96 -9.84 35.70
N VAL A 60 -13.88 -10.61 35.48
CA VAL A 60 -12.69 -10.20 34.73
C VAL A 60 -12.65 -10.93 33.39
N ILE A 61 -12.35 -10.19 32.31
CA ILE A 61 -12.17 -10.71 30.96
C ILE A 61 -10.73 -10.41 30.54
N GLU A 62 -9.99 -11.45 30.19
CA GLU A 62 -8.60 -11.36 29.75
C GLU A 62 -8.57 -11.19 28.22
N LEU A 63 -7.96 -10.10 27.76
CA LEU A 63 -7.80 -9.72 26.36
C LEU A 63 -6.30 -9.48 26.06
N PRO A 64 -5.45 -10.53 26.13
CA PRO A 64 -3.99 -10.39 26.03
C PRO A 64 -3.54 -9.93 24.63
N GLU A 65 -4.29 -10.28 23.59
CA GLU A 65 -3.98 -9.94 22.19
C GLU A 65 -4.35 -8.48 21.84
N ASP A 66 -5.21 -7.85 22.65
CA ASP A 66 -5.67 -6.50 22.39
C ASP A 66 -4.67 -5.44 22.84
N LYS A 67 -4.58 -4.37 22.06
CA LYS A 67 -3.74 -3.21 22.37
C LYS A 67 -4.49 -2.27 23.31
N PRO A 68 -3.96 -1.98 24.52
CA PRO A 68 -4.65 -1.15 25.51
C PRO A 68 -5.08 0.23 25.00
N LYS A 69 -4.25 0.87 24.17
CA LYS A 69 -4.53 2.21 23.63
C LYS A 69 -5.69 2.19 22.62
N ALA A 70 -5.72 1.21 21.72
CA ALA A 70 -6.80 1.08 20.75
C ALA A 70 -8.13 0.77 21.45
N LEU A 71 -8.11 -0.16 22.42
CA LEU A 71 -9.30 -0.50 23.20
C LEU A 71 -9.77 0.71 24.02
N SER A 72 -8.85 1.46 24.64
CA SER A 72 -9.19 2.69 25.38
C SER A 72 -9.94 3.70 24.53
N ILE A 73 -9.55 3.90 23.25
CA ILE A 73 -10.27 4.79 22.34
C ILE A 73 -11.68 4.25 22.05
N PHE A 74 -11.79 2.96 21.75
CA PHE A 74 -13.10 2.30 21.53
C PHE A 74 -14.01 2.36 22.77
N LEU A 75 -13.43 2.24 23.96
CA LEU A 75 -14.14 2.37 25.24
C LEU A 75 -14.66 3.79 25.45
N HIS A 76 -13.87 4.83 25.17
CA HIS A 76 -14.35 6.21 25.25
C HIS A 76 -15.53 6.46 24.29
N ILE A 77 -15.50 5.87 23.09
CA ILE A 77 -16.60 5.99 22.12
C ILE A 77 -17.86 5.27 22.65
N SER A 78 -17.74 3.99 23.02
CA SER A 78 -18.86 3.17 23.50
C SER A 78 -19.51 3.68 24.79
N HIS A 79 -18.75 4.40 25.63
CA HIS A 79 -19.23 4.99 26.88
C HIS A 79 -19.64 6.46 26.75
N GLY A 80 -19.66 7.03 25.54
CA GLY A 80 -20.11 8.41 25.31
C GLY A 80 -19.14 9.49 25.80
N GLN A 81 -17.88 9.15 26.07
CA GLN A 81 -16.84 10.06 26.54
C GLN A 81 -16.11 10.72 25.36
N PHE A 82 -16.86 11.35 24.47
CA PHE A 82 -16.36 11.86 23.18
C PHE A 82 -15.28 12.94 23.31
N ASN A 83 -15.20 13.63 24.46
CA ASN A 83 -14.14 14.59 24.74
C ASN A 83 -12.75 13.94 24.90
N GLN A 84 -12.69 12.64 25.19
CA GLN A 84 -11.45 11.86 25.29
C GLN A 84 -11.05 11.20 23.96
N VAL A 85 -11.91 11.23 22.95
CA VAL A 85 -11.62 10.65 21.64
C VAL A 85 -10.61 11.55 20.89
N PRO A 86 -9.47 11.01 20.43
CA PRO A 86 -8.45 11.80 19.76
C PRO A 86 -8.99 12.51 18.51
N ARG A 87 -8.81 13.83 18.44
CA ARG A 87 -9.15 14.61 17.24
C ARG A 87 -8.17 14.37 16.10
N THR A 88 -6.92 14.10 16.45
CA THR A 88 -5.79 13.87 15.54
C THR A 88 -5.02 12.62 16.00
N PRO A 89 -5.58 11.41 15.82
CA PRO A 89 -4.86 10.17 16.09
C PRO A 89 -3.68 10.04 15.14
N SER A 90 -2.60 9.38 15.58
CA SER A 90 -1.54 8.97 14.65
C SER A 90 -2.06 7.88 13.72
N ILE A 91 -1.38 7.67 12.58
CA ILE A 91 -1.69 6.56 11.68
C ILE A 91 -1.66 5.20 12.39
N ASP A 92 -0.76 5.02 13.35
CA ASP A 92 -0.64 3.79 14.15
C ASP A 92 -1.86 3.57 15.04
N ASP A 93 -2.29 4.63 15.74
CA ASP A 93 -3.45 4.57 16.63
C ASP A 93 -4.73 4.28 15.84
N LEU A 94 -4.89 4.91 14.68
CA LEU A 94 -6.06 4.73 13.82
C LEU A 94 -6.07 3.35 13.15
N TYR A 95 -4.89 2.86 12.73
CA TYR A 95 -4.75 1.51 12.22
C TYR A 95 -5.12 0.48 13.29
N ASP A 96 -4.57 0.61 14.50
CA ASP A 96 -4.86 -0.32 15.60
C ASP A 96 -6.35 -0.27 16.01
N LEU A 97 -6.94 0.93 16.04
CA LEU A 97 -8.37 1.11 16.30
C LEU A 97 -9.24 0.45 15.24
N THR A 98 -8.91 0.58 13.96
CA THR A 98 -9.69 -0.03 12.86
C THR A 98 -9.51 -1.55 12.79
N VAL A 99 -8.33 -2.08 13.12
CA VAL A 99 -8.10 -3.52 13.30
C VAL A 99 -8.98 -4.06 14.44
N LEU A 100 -9.02 -3.35 15.57
CA LEU A 100 -9.81 -3.72 16.74
C LEU A 100 -11.31 -3.63 16.46
N SER A 101 -11.78 -2.52 15.87
CA SER A 101 -13.20 -2.34 15.57
C SER A 101 -13.70 -3.34 14.52
N ASN A 102 -12.83 -3.73 13.57
CA ASN A 102 -13.13 -4.79 12.62
C ASN A 102 -13.31 -6.15 13.34
N TYR A 103 -12.40 -6.49 14.25
CA TYR A 103 -12.43 -7.75 15.01
C TYR A 103 -13.70 -7.85 15.88
N TYR A 104 -14.04 -6.78 16.59
CA TYR A 104 -15.22 -6.73 17.45
C TYR A 104 -16.52 -6.36 16.74
N ASP A 105 -16.53 -6.22 15.40
CA ASP A 105 -17.69 -5.75 14.61
C ASP A 105 -18.29 -4.42 15.13
N GLY A 106 -17.43 -3.53 15.63
CA GLY A 106 -17.78 -2.22 16.21
C GLY A 106 -17.48 -1.03 15.31
N THR A 107 -17.09 -1.24 14.05
CA THR A 107 -16.63 -0.16 13.14
C THR A 107 -17.67 0.94 12.93
N HIS A 108 -18.97 0.63 12.97
CA HIS A 108 -20.06 1.61 12.88
C HIS A 108 -19.97 2.74 13.91
N MET A 109 -19.40 2.45 15.09
CA MET A 109 -19.20 3.45 16.14
C MET A 109 -18.21 4.55 15.73
N LEU A 110 -17.37 4.33 14.72
CA LEU A 110 -16.34 5.29 14.29
C LEU A 110 -16.86 6.37 13.35
N GLU A 111 -18.05 6.20 12.77
CA GLU A 111 -18.62 7.06 11.70
C GLU A 111 -18.46 8.57 11.96
N PRO A 112 -18.75 9.10 13.17
CA PRO A 112 -18.69 10.54 13.43
C PRO A 112 -17.31 11.17 13.23
N TRP A 113 -16.23 10.37 13.28
CA TRP A 113 -14.85 10.85 13.17
C TRP A 113 -14.20 10.51 11.83
N VAL A 114 -14.77 9.60 11.04
CA VAL A 114 -14.19 9.12 9.77
C VAL A 114 -13.83 10.26 8.84
N GLY A 115 -14.71 11.27 8.70
CA GLY A 115 -14.46 12.43 7.84
C GLY A 115 -13.15 13.15 8.18
N ARG A 116 -12.93 13.44 9.47
CA ARG A 116 -11.73 14.14 9.95
C ARG A 116 -10.51 13.25 9.92
N TRP A 117 -10.60 12.03 10.45
CA TRP A 117 -9.46 11.12 10.52
C TRP A 117 -8.92 10.78 9.13
N MET A 118 -9.79 10.61 8.13
CA MET A 118 -9.36 10.34 6.76
C MET A 118 -8.58 11.50 6.13
N SER A 119 -8.79 12.75 6.53
CA SER A 119 -7.95 13.85 6.03
C SER A 119 -6.49 13.72 6.49
N LEU A 120 -6.25 13.17 7.68
CA LEU A 120 -4.91 12.96 8.22
C LEU A 120 -4.22 11.75 7.59
N VAL A 121 -4.98 10.69 7.31
CA VAL A 121 -4.49 9.47 6.64
C VAL A 121 -3.86 9.80 5.29
N GLU A 122 -4.43 10.76 4.56
CA GLU A 122 -3.93 11.14 3.24
C GLU A 122 -2.58 11.85 3.29
N ASP A 123 -2.34 12.63 4.36
CA ASP A 123 -1.06 13.28 4.61
C ASP A 123 -0.01 12.24 5.06
N ASP A 124 -0.38 11.38 6.02
CA ASP A 124 0.51 10.36 6.61
C ASP A 124 0.90 9.25 5.64
N ALA A 125 0.06 8.94 4.64
CA ALA A 125 0.39 7.97 3.59
C ALA A 125 1.67 8.33 2.82
N ASN A 126 2.12 9.58 2.89
CA ASN A 126 3.36 10.05 2.25
C ASN A 126 4.61 9.86 3.13
N ALA A 127 4.47 9.58 4.42
CA ALA A 127 5.58 9.58 5.36
C ALA A 127 6.50 8.36 5.24
N SER A 128 5.95 7.17 5.02
CA SER A 128 6.72 5.92 4.90
C SER A 128 5.92 4.81 4.21
N LYS A 129 6.60 3.73 3.79
CA LYS A 129 5.93 2.53 3.24
C LYS A 129 4.97 1.89 4.26
N VAL A 130 5.40 1.80 5.51
CA VAL A 130 4.58 1.26 6.61
C VAL A 130 3.31 2.11 6.79
N SER A 131 3.46 3.44 6.79
CA SER A 131 2.33 4.36 6.86
C SER A 131 1.39 4.20 5.66
N MET A 132 1.93 3.96 4.47
CA MET A 132 1.14 3.71 3.25
C MET A 132 0.30 2.43 3.36
N SER A 133 0.90 1.32 3.81
CA SER A 133 0.19 0.05 4.04
C SER A 133 -0.92 0.18 5.09
N LYS A 134 -0.65 0.85 6.22
CA LYS A 134 -1.66 1.15 7.24
C LYS A 134 -2.80 2.01 6.69
N SER A 135 -2.47 3.01 5.88
CA SER A 135 -3.44 3.88 5.23
C SER A 135 -4.34 3.11 4.27
N LEU A 136 -3.80 2.12 3.55
CA LEU A 136 -4.59 1.25 2.67
C LEU A 136 -5.61 0.44 3.48
N TRP A 137 -5.20 -0.18 4.59
CA TRP A 137 -6.10 -0.90 5.49
C TRP A 137 -7.21 0.00 6.03
N ILE A 138 -6.86 1.17 6.56
CA ILE A 138 -7.83 2.13 7.12
C ILE A 138 -8.84 2.55 6.04
N ALA A 139 -8.37 2.88 4.84
CA ALA A 139 -9.26 3.26 3.74
C ALA A 139 -10.21 2.12 3.34
N TRP A 140 -9.73 0.87 3.38
CA TRP A 140 -10.56 -0.31 3.13
C TRP A 140 -11.64 -0.52 4.20
N GLU A 141 -11.24 -0.58 5.48
CA GLU A 141 -12.16 -0.82 6.60
C GLU A 141 -13.21 0.27 6.72
N LEU A 142 -12.84 1.52 6.44
CA LEU A 142 -13.75 2.66 6.48
C LEU A 142 -14.51 2.90 5.16
N GLY A 143 -14.38 1.99 4.17
CA GLY A 143 -15.12 2.07 2.91
C GLY A 143 -14.81 3.31 2.05
N ARG A 144 -13.61 3.87 2.16
CA ARG A 144 -13.16 5.08 1.45
C ARG A 144 -12.47 4.72 0.13
N LYS A 145 -13.29 4.42 -0.89
CA LYS A 145 -12.85 3.93 -2.21
C LYS A 145 -11.82 4.82 -2.89
N ASP A 146 -12.01 6.14 -2.89
CA ASP A 146 -11.09 7.06 -3.59
C ASP A 146 -9.69 7.03 -2.96
N SER A 147 -9.62 7.11 -1.63
CA SER A 147 -8.37 7.02 -0.87
C SER A 147 -7.71 5.65 -1.09
N PHE A 148 -8.48 4.55 -1.03
CA PHE A 148 -7.98 3.19 -1.28
C PHE A 148 -7.39 3.03 -2.68
N CYS A 149 -8.12 3.43 -3.73
CA CYS A 149 -7.64 3.38 -5.12
C CYS A 149 -6.36 4.18 -5.32
N ARG A 150 -6.29 5.38 -4.75
CA ARG A 150 -5.11 6.25 -4.87
C ARG A 150 -3.90 5.64 -4.15
N ILE A 151 -4.07 5.13 -2.93
CA ILE A 151 -2.99 4.51 -2.17
C ILE A 151 -2.51 3.22 -2.86
N ALA A 152 -3.42 2.35 -3.31
CA ALA A 152 -3.06 1.11 -4.01
C ALA A 152 -2.27 1.38 -5.30
N ARG A 153 -2.69 2.37 -6.10
CA ARG A 153 -1.93 2.79 -7.29
C ARG A 153 -0.56 3.33 -6.92
N ARG A 154 -0.47 4.13 -5.86
CA ARG A 154 0.81 4.66 -5.40
C ARG A 154 1.75 3.55 -4.93
N MET A 155 1.25 2.57 -4.17
CA MET A 155 2.01 1.38 -3.77
C MET A 155 2.57 0.65 -5.01
N LEU A 156 1.76 0.43 -6.05
CA LEU A 156 2.23 -0.15 -7.30
C LEU A 156 3.39 0.64 -7.93
N MET A 157 3.29 1.97 -7.95
CA MET A 157 4.27 2.83 -8.61
C MET A 157 5.57 3.00 -7.81
N GLU A 158 5.48 3.04 -6.48
CA GLU A 158 6.57 3.43 -5.57
C GLU A 158 7.17 2.26 -4.78
N SER A 159 6.48 1.11 -4.67
CA SER A 159 7.00 -0.07 -3.98
C SER A 159 8.24 -0.60 -4.70
N ASP A 160 9.20 -1.08 -3.91
CA ASP A 160 10.37 -1.86 -4.34
C ASP A 160 10.18 -3.37 -4.09
N GLY A 161 9.00 -3.79 -3.64
CA GLY A 161 8.68 -5.18 -3.31
C GLY A 161 8.95 -5.58 -1.86
N SER A 162 9.41 -4.68 -1.00
CA SER A 162 9.59 -4.96 0.44
C SER A 162 8.35 -4.54 1.24
N GLU A 163 7.34 -5.40 1.32
CA GLU A 163 6.18 -5.16 2.19
C GLU A 163 6.36 -5.83 3.56
N ASP A 164 5.80 -5.22 4.61
CA ASP A 164 5.87 -5.76 5.97
C ASP A 164 4.78 -6.84 6.16
N PRO A 165 5.16 -8.13 6.30
CA PRO A 165 4.21 -9.23 6.42
C PRO A 165 3.41 -9.21 7.72
N GLN A 166 3.77 -8.37 8.70
CA GLN A 166 3.10 -8.30 10.00
C GLN A 166 1.87 -7.39 9.98
N LEU A 167 1.65 -6.61 8.92
CA LEU A 167 0.49 -5.73 8.80
C LEU A 167 -0.73 -6.52 8.31
N LYS A 168 -1.85 -6.33 9.02
CA LYS A 168 -3.16 -6.84 8.61
C LYS A 168 -3.59 -6.10 7.35
N MET A 169 -3.61 -6.83 6.25
CA MET A 169 -3.99 -6.33 4.93
C MET A 169 -4.82 -7.39 4.21
N GLN A 170 -5.56 -6.99 3.18
CA GLN A 170 -6.17 -7.98 2.29
C GLN A 170 -5.05 -8.60 1.43
N PRO A 171 -4.82 -9.92 1.50
CA PRO A 171 -3.72 -10.55 0.76
C PRO A 171 -3.86 -10.35 -0.75
N ASP A 172 -5.08 -10.44 -1.27
CA ASP A 172 -5.32 -10.42 -2.71
C ASP A 172 -4.89 -9.09 -3.38
N ILE A 173 -5.01 -7.94 -2.70
CA ILE A 173 -4.61 -6.65 -3.29
C ILE A 173 -3.09 -6.51 -3.37
N LEU A 174 -2.37 -7.01 -2.36
CA LEU A 174 -0.90 -6.96 -2.33
C LEU A 174 -0.28 -7.90 -3.36
N GLU A 175 -0.86 -9.09 -3.51
CA GLU A 175 -0.47 -10.03 -4.57
C GLU A 175 -0.69 -9.42 -5.95
N ARG A 176 -1.82 -8.75 -6.18
CA ARG A 176 -2.08 -8.02 -7.44
C ARG A 176 -1.11 -6.86 -7.66
N ILE A 177 -0.80 -6.08 -6.62
CA ILE A 177 0.20 -5.00 -6.70
C ILE A 177 1.56 -5.59 -7.10
N SER A 178 1.99 -6.67 -6.45
CA SER A 178 3.27 -7.34 -6.72
C SER A 178 3.32 -7.92 -8.14
N ALA A 179 2.26 -8.62 -8.57
CA ALA A 179 2.17 -9.19 -9.92
C ALA A 179 2.14 -8.10 -11.02
N ASN A 180 1.37 -7.03 -10.81
CA ASN A 180 1.32 -5.90 -11.73
C ASN A 180 2.66 -5.17 -11.78
N ARG A 181 3.36 -5.05 -10.65
CA ARG A 181 4.70 -4.46 -10.59
C ARG A 181 5.68 -5.26 -11.44
N LEU A 182 5.74 -6.58 -11.24
CA LEU A 182 6.64 -7.45 -12.00
C LEU A 182 6.36 -7.39 -13.50
N THR A 183 5.07 -7.46 -13.89
CA THR A 183 4.63 -7.36 -15.29
C THR A 183 5.04 -6.02 -15.91
N THR A 184 4.90 -4.92 -15.16
CA THR A 184 5.25 -3.58 -15.65
C THR A 184 6.77 -3.42 -15.79
N ILE A 185 7.55 -3.89 -14.82
CA ILE A 185 9.02 -3.86 -14.89
C ILE A 185 9.50 -4.68 -16.08
N GLN A 186 8.93 -5.87 -16.30
CA GLN A 186 9.29 -6.70 -17.45
C GLN A 186 9.03 -5.95 -18.77
N ALA A 187 7.87 -5.31 -18.92
CA ALA A 187 7.55 -4.50 -20.09
C ALA A 187 8.54 -3.34 -20.30
N LEU A 188 8.99 -2.68 -19.22
CA LEU A 188 10.00 -1.62 -19.28
C LEU A 188 11.37 -2.15 -19.72
N LEU A 189 11.81 -3.29 -19.19
CA LEU A 189 13.05 -3.94 -19.58
C LEU A 189 13.01 -4.44 -21.04
N ASP A 190 11.85 -4.92 -21.49
CA ASP A 190 11.65 -5.39 -22.86
C ASP A 190 11.81 -4.29 -23.91
N ILE A 191 11.52 -3.02 -23.56
CA ILE A 191 11.82 -1.87 -24.44
C ILE A 191 13.33 -1.81 -24.75
N ILE A 192 14.16 -1.91 -23.70
CA ILE A 192 15.62 -1.87 -23.85
C ILE A 192 16.12 -3.11 -24.59
N LYS A 193 15.61 -4.29 -24.22
CA LYS A 193 15.97 -5.56 -24.84
C LYS A 193 15.67 -5.54 -26.35
N LYS A 194 14.48 -5.06 -26.73
CA LYS A 194 14.09 -4.91 -28.13
C LYS A 194 15.01 -3.94 -28.87
N LEU A 195 15.27 -2.76 -28.29
CA LEU A 195 16.16 -1.78 -28.89
C LEU A 195 17.57 -2.33 -29.11
N ILE A 196 18.13 -3.04 -28.14
CA ILE A 196 19.44 -3.68 -28.27
C ILE A 196 19.44 -4.71 -29.39
N ASN A 197 18.41 -5.56 -29.46
CA ASN A 197 18.29 -6.55 -30.54
C ASN A 197 18.20 -5.88 -31.91
N ASP A 198 17.42 -4.80 -32.04
CA ASP A 198 17.29 -4.04 -33.30
C ASP A 198 18.62 -3.38 -33.73
N LEU A 199 19.46 -2.96 -32.77
CA LEU A 199 20.79 -2.38 -33.02
C LEU A 199 21.85 -3.43 -33.36
N LEU A 200 21.65 -4.69 -32.95
CA LEU A 200 22.57 -5.79 -33.21
C LEU A 200 22.36 -6.48 -34.58
N VAL A 201 21.34 -6.08 -35.34
CA VAL A 201 21.09 -6.61 -36.69
C VAL A 201 22.25 -6.26 -37.63
N VAL A 202 22.99 -7.28 -38.08
CA VAL A 202 24.21 -7.11 -38.89
C VAL A 202 23.91 -7.04 -40.39
N ASP A 203 23.36 -8.14 -40.92
CA ASP A 203 23.32 -8.42 -42.36
C ASP A 203 21.91 -8.33 -42.96
N GLU A 204 20.88 -8.14 -42.15
CA GLU A 204 19.48 -8.11 -42.59
C GLU A 204 18.96 -6.67 -42.78
N LYS A 205 18.11 -6.46 -43.79
CA LYS A 205 17.38 -5.20 -44.00
C LYS A 205 15.94 -5.36 -43.48
N PRO A 206 15.34 -4.34 -42.85
CA PRO A 206 15.85 -2.98 -42.64
C PRO A 206 16.73 -2.85 -41.38
N ARG A 207 17.79 -2.04 -41.47
CA ARG A 207 18.67 -1.68 -40.35
C ARG A 207 18.16 -0.44 -39.62
N TRP A 208 18.59 -0.26 -38.37
CA TRP A 208 18.29 0.94 -37.59
C TRP A 208 18.84 2.21 -38.26
N CYS A 209 20.12 2.20 -38.64
CA CYS A 209 20.73 3.30 -39.39
C CYS A 209 20.34 3.23 -40.87
N ARG A 210 19.74 4.31 -41.39
CA ARG A 210 19.36 4.42 -42.81
C ARG A 210 20.53 4.77 -43.75
N HIS A 211 21.69 5.12 -43.18
CA HIS A 211 22.88 5.59 -43.90
C HIS A 211 24.05 4.59 -43.86
N ALA A 212 23.77 3.31 -43.60
CA ALA A 212 24.77 2.26 -43.35
C ALA A 212 25.78 2.04 -44.50
N GLU A 213 25.49 2.49 -45.73
CA GLU A 213 26.35 2.33 -46.91
C GLU A 213 27.56 3.29 -46.92
N TRP A 214 27.50 4.42 -46.22
CA TRP A 214 28.51 5.50 -46.35
C TRP A 214 29.68 5.43 -45.36
N MET A 215 29.45 5.05 -44.10
CA MET A 215 30.47 5.13 -43.04
C MET A 215 31.14 3.78 -42.69
N GLY A 216 30.94 2.76 -43.52
CA GLY A 216 31.14 1.37 -43.14
C GLY A 216 29.99 0.87 -42.25
N PRO A 217 29.70 -0.43 -42.25
CA PRO A 217 28.53 -0.95 -41.55
C PRO A 217 28.69 -0.77 -40.03
N HIS A 218 27.58 -0.50 -39.33
CA HIS A 218 27.42 -0.48 -37.86
C HIS A 218 27.92 0.72 -37.06
N ARG A 219 28.61 1.71 -37.62
CA ARG A 219 29.20 2.77 -36.78
C ARG A 219 28.17 3.53 -35.94
N CYS A 220 27.01 3.85 -36.53
CA CYS A 220 25.94 4.55 -35.81
C CYS A 220 25.34 3.67 -34.72
N GLU A 221 25.03 2.42 -35.05
CA GLU A 221 24.46 1.44 -34.13
C GLU A 221 25.41 1.11 -32.98
N SER A 222 26.71 0.96 -33.24
CA SER A 222 27.74 0.73 -32.22
C SER A 222 27.85 1.89 -31.24
N MET A 223 27.75 3.14 -31.72
CA MET A 223 27.81 4.30 -30.84
C MET A 223 26.57 4.43 -29.95
N ILE A 224 25.39 4.17 -30.53
CA ILE A 224 24.13 4.13 -29.78
C ILE A 224 24.20 3.01 -28.72
N LEU A 225 24.60 1.80 -29.13
CA LEU A 225 24.72 0.64 -28.25
C LEU A 225 25.71 0.90 -27.12
N GLY A 226 26.88 1.48 -27.41
CA GLY A 226 27.87 1.88 -26.41
C GLY A 226 27.32 2.90 -25.41
N SER A 227 26.57 3.90 -25.89
CA SER A 227 25.94 4.91 -25.03
C SER A 227 24.90 4.31 -24.08
N ILE A 228 24.02 3.45 -24.61
CA ILE A 228 22.95 2.78 -23.86
C ILE A 228 23.54 1.85 -22.81
N THR A 229 24.43 0.93 -23.22
CA THR A 229 25.06 -0.05 -22.33
C THR A 229 25.84 0.64 -21.21
N PHE A 230 26.61 1.69 -21.52
CA PHE A 230 27.30 2.49 -20.51
C PHE A 230 26.35 3.14 -19.51
N CYS A 231 25.28 3.80 -19.99
CA CYS A 231 24.31 4.44 -19.11
C CYS A 231 23.54 3.44 -18.24
N LEU A 232 23.15 2.29 -18.79
CA LEU A 232 22.51 1.20 -18.04
C LEU A 232 23.45 0.63 -16.98
N ALA A 233 24.74 0.41 -17.31
CA ALA A 233 25.74 -0.05 -16.35
C ALA A 233 25.91 0.94 -15.19
N ARG A 234 26.01 2.23 -15.50
CA ARG A 234 26.05 3.29 -14.48
C ARG A 234 24.80 3.31 -13.60
N GLY A 235 23.65 2.95 -14.16
CA GLY A 235 22.36 2.83 -13.47
C GLY A 235 22.14 1.51 -12.72
N GLY A 236 23.07 0.56 -12.78
CA GLY A 236 22.95 -0.78 -12.18
C GLY A 236 21.97 -1.72 -12.91
N LEU A 237 21.67 -1.43 -14.18
CA LEU A 237 20.75 -2.20 -15.03
C LEU A 237 21.47 -2.94 -16.16
N TRP A 238 22.81 -3.06 -16.09
CA TRP A 238 23.60 -3.81 -17.07
C TRP A 238 24.53 -4.83 -16.40
N PRO A 239 24.56 -6.10 -16.83
CA PRO A 239 23.63 -6.72 -17.80
C PRO A 239 22.16 -6.56 -17.40
N LEU A 240 21.24 -6.59 -18.37
CA LEU A 240 19.82 -6.41 -18.07
C LEU A 240 19.36 -7.48 -17.07
N PRO A 241 18.85 -7.08 -15.89
CA PRO A 241 18.39 -8.03 -14.88
C PRO A 241 17.07 -8.69 -15.31
N GLN A 242 16.67 -9.76 -14.63
CA GLN A 242 15.27 -10.21 -14.68
C GLN A 242 14.40 -9.25 -13.87
N ALA A 243 13.11 -9.16 -14.19
CA ALA A 243 12.21 -8.24 -13.50
C ALA A 243 12.12 -8.50 -11.98
N GLU A 244 12.30 -9.74 -11.55
CA GLU A 244 12.30 -10.17 -10.14
C GLU A 244 13.51 -9.63 -9.35
N ASP A 245 14.63 -9.38 -10.05
CA ASP A 245 15.87 -8.89 -9.45
C ASP A 245 15.92 -7.34 -9.39
N VAL A 246 14.90 -6.65 -9.90
CA VAL A 246 14.85 -5.18 -9.95
C VAL A 246 14.36 -4.60 -8.63
N MET A 247 15.28 -3.98 -7.91
CA MET A 247 14.99 -3.26 -6.66
C MET A 247 14.40 -1.86 -6.88
N ASP A 248 14.45 -1.31 -8.09
CA ASP A 248 13.89 0.02 -8.39
C ASP A 248 12.36 0.00 -8.40
N SER A 249 11.74 1.08 -7.91
CA SER A 249 10.31 1.32 -8.15
C SER A 249 10.01 1.53 -9.63
N ILE A 250 8.75 1.38 -10.07
CA ILE A 250 8.36 1.64 -11.48
C ILE A 250 8.73 3.07 -11.87
N VAL A 251 8.48 4.03 -10.95
CA VAL A 251 8.86 5.44 -11.14
C VAL A 251 10.38 5.61 -11.17
N GLY A 252 11.10 4.89 -10.30
CA GLY A 252 12.55 4.89 -10.26
C GLY A 252 13.18 4.39 -11.57
N LEU A 253 12.67 3.28 -12.10
CA LEU A 253 13.12 2.69 -13.35
C LEU A 253 12.80 3.61 -14.54
N ARG A 254 11.59 4.16 -14.61
CA ARG A 254 11.23 5.17 -15.63
C ARG A 254 12.18 6.36 -15.59
N ARG A 255 12.50 6.87 -14.40
CA ARG A 255 13.45 7.98 -14.24
C ARG A 255 14.82 7.61 -14.79
N LYS A 256 15.34 6.41 -14.48
CA LYS A 256 16.62 5.93 -15.05
C LYS A 256 16.58 5.85 -16.57
N MET A 257 15.49 5.30 -17.14
CA MET A 257 15.34 5.16 -18.60
C MET A 257 15.19 6.50 -19.33
N THR A 258 14.47 7.46 -18.74
CA THR A 258 14.30 8.81 -19.32
C THR A 258 15.54 9.69 -19.21
N GLN A 259 16.50 9.32 -18.37
CA GLN A 259 17.77 10.04 -18.17
C GLN A 259 18.95 9.43 -18.95
N LEU A 260 18.69 8.43 -19.80
CA LEU A 260 19.73 7.85 -20.66
C LEU A 260 20.26 8.92 -21.63
N VAL A 261 21.57 9.14 -21.62
CA VAL A 261 22.22 10.02 -22.58
C VAL A 261 22.68 9.15 -23.75
N ILE A 262 21.95 9.23 -24.84
CA ILE A 262 22.22 8.42 -26.04
C ILE A 262 22.85 9.33 -27.10
N HIS A 263 24.07 9.00 -27.52
CA HIS A 263 24.77 9.73 -28.56
C HIS A 263 24.44 9.18 -29.95
N ASP A 264 24.30 10.08 -30.91
CA ASP A 264 24.22 9.82 -32.34
C ASP A 264 25.32 10.60 -33.08
N ILE A 265 25.53 10.29 -34.36
CA ILE A 265 26.66 10.82 -35.16
C ILE A 265 26.47 12.31 -35.46
N GLY A 266 25.24 12.83 -35.35
CA GLY A 266 24.90 14.17 -35.79
C GLY A 266 25.02 14.34 -37.30
N LYS A 267 25.37 15.56 -37.71
CA LYS A 267 25.49 15.93 -39.13
C LYS A 267 26.93 15.80 -39.59
N VAL A 268 27.19 14.89 -40.52
CA VAL A 268 28.54 14.63 -41.07
C VAL A 268 28.42 14.46 -42.58
N ASP A 269 29.27 15.17 -43.33
CA ASP A 269 29.40 15.06 -44.80
C ASP A 269 28.07 15.09 -45.58
N GLY A 270 27.14 15.94 -45.13
CA GLY A 270 25.84 16.16 -45.77
C GLY A 270 24.74 15.16 -45.38
N LEU A 271 25.04 14.18 -44.53
CA LEU A 271 24.05 13.26 -43.96
C LEU A 271 23.66 13.68 -42.54
N ASP A 272 22.41 13.42 -42.16
CA ASP A 272 21.86 13.79 -40.86
C ASP A 272 21.46 12.55 -40.04
N HIS A 273 22.31 12.19 -39.07
CA HIS A 273 22.08 11.04 -38.20
C HIS A 273 21.31 11.37 -36.92
N THR A 274 20.83 12.60 -36.70
CA THR A 274 20.09 12.93 -35.48
C THR A 274 18.82 12.10 -35.33
N HIS A 275 18.23 11.66 -36.44
CA HIS A 275 17.07 10.76 -36.45
C HIS A 275 17.39 9.31 -36.10
N CYS A 276 18.67 8.91 -36.08
CA CYS A 276 19.08 7.61 -35.59
C CYS A 276 19.05 7.52 -34.06
N ASN A 277 18.92 8.64 -33.35
CA ASN A 277 18.82 8.62 -31.89
C ASN A 277 17.50 7.97 -31.43
N PRO A 278 17.54 6.84 -30.69
CA PRO A 278 16.33 6.11 -30.29
C PRO A 278 15.52 6.78 -29.18
N MET A 279 15.99 7.87 -28.57
CA MET A 279 15.35 8.44 -27.38
C MET A 279 13.87 8.78 -27.58
N GLN A 280 13.50 9.37 -28.72
CA GLN A 280 12.10 9.69 -29.04
C GLN A 280 11.22 8.43 -29.13
N PHE A 281 11.73 7.37 -29.77
CA PHE A 281 11.06 6.08 -29.84
C PHE A 281 10.89 5.47 -28.45
N MET A 282 11.94 5.49 -27.63
CA MET A 282 11.90 4.98 -26.26
C MET A 282 10.88 5.72 -25.40
N LEU A 283 10.81 7.05 -25.49
CA LEU A 283 9.83 7.84 -24.75
C LEU A 283 8.39 7.47 -25.12
N GLY A 284 8.12 7.22 -26.41
CA GLY A 284 6.81 6.78 -26.87
C GLY A 284 6.43 5.38 -26.35
N GLU A 285 7.37 4.43 -26.37
CA GLU A 285 7.12 3.08 -25.81
C GLU A 285 6.96 3.11 -24.29
N LEU A 286 7.75 3.93 -23.58
CA LEU A 286 7.61 4.17 -22.15
C LEU A 286 6.22 4.72 -21.80
N GLU A 287 5.71 5.68 -22.57
CA GLU A 287 4.38 6.25 -22.36
C GLU A 287 3.28 5.20 -22.54
N ARG A 288 3.39 4.34 -23.57
CA ARG A 288 2.45 3.22 -23.78
C ARG A 288 2.41 2.27 -22.60
N VAL A 289 3.57 1.83 -22.10
CA VAL A 289 3.63 0.96 -20.93
C VAL A 289 2.94 1.60 -19.73
N PHE A 290 3.11 2.91 -19.51
CA PHE A 290 2.48 3.63 -18.39
C PHE A 290 0.96 3.78 -18.53
N ILE A 291 0.45 3.95 -19.76
CA ILE A 291 -0.99 3.98 -20.04
C ILE A 291 -1.62 2.61 -19.78
N ASP A 292 -0.89 1.54 -20.12
CA ASP A 292 -1.37 0.15 -20.02
C ASP A 292 -1.16 -0.49 -18.64
N ILE A 293 -0.64 0.25 -17.65
CA ILE A 293 -0.49 -0.25 -16.28
C ILE A 293 -1.86 -0.66 -15.75
N ARG A 294 -1.97 -1.96 -15.43
CA ARG A 294 -3.21 -2.53 -14.88
C ARG A 294 -3.51 -1.91 -13.52
N ASN A 295 -4.75 -1.48 -13.34
CA ASN A 295 -5.23 -1.02 -12.05
C ASN A 295 -5.26 -2.21 -11.06
N PRO A 296 -4.56 -2.14 -9.91
CA PRO A 296 -4.56 -3.23 -8.94
C PRO A 296 -5.93 -3.41 -8.26
N VAL A 297 -6.75 -2.37 -8.21
CA VAL A 297 -8.09 -2.40 -7.62
C VAL A 297 -9.12 -2.89 -8.63
N THR A 298 -9.80 -3.98 -8.26
CA THR A 298 -10.81 -4.67 -9.05
C THR A 298 -12.23 -4.18 -8.73
N LYS A 299 -13.23 -4.62 -9.50
CA LYS A 299 -14.64 -4.36 -9.19
C LYS A 299 -15.07 -5.03 -7.88
N ASP A 300 -14.60 -6.26 -7.66
CA ASP A 300 -14.92 -7.05 -6.46
C ASP A 300 -14.43 -6.36 -5.18
N ASP A 301 -13.23 -5.75 -5.24
CA ASP A 301 -12.71 -4.93 -4.13
C ASP A 301 -13.67 -3.76 -3.82
N LEU A 302 -14.13 -3.05 -4.85
CA LEU A 302 -15.05 -1.92 -4.70
C LEU A 302 -16.42 -2.36 -4.17
N GLU A 303 -16.92 -3.51 -4.59
CA GLU A 303 -18.17 -4.09 -4.06
C GLU A 303 -18.03 -4.53 -2.60
N ALA A 304 -16.89 -5.11 -2.23
CA ALA A 304 -16.57 -5.43 -0.84
C ALA A 304 -16.52 -4.15 0.01
N MET A 305 -15.91 -3.09 -0.50
CA MET A 305 -15.87 -1.79 0.19
C MET A 305 -17.25 -1.11 0.31
N ASP A 306 -18.18 -1.34 -0.61
CA ASP A 306 -19.57 -0.90 -0.43
C ASP A 306 -20.23 -1.58 0.76
N LYS A 307 -19.91 -2.85 1.02
CA LYS A 307 -20.38 -3.56 2.22
C LYS A 307 -19.76 -2.95 3.47
N GLN A 308 -18.48 -2.57 3.46
CA GLN A 308 -17.83 -1.88 4.58
C GLN A 308 -18.47 -0.52 4.86
N LYS A 309 -18.71 0.29 3.82
CA LYS A 309 -19.40 1.57 3.94
C LYS A 309 -20.81 1.41 4.51
N LYS A 310 -21.55 0.36 4.10
CA LYS A 310 -22.86 0.05 4.66
C LYS A 310 -22.80 -0.36 6.13
N ARG A 311 -21.74 -1.07 6.57
CA ARG A 311 -21.53 -1.39 7.99
C ARG A 311 -21.34 -0.11 8.80
N LEU A 312 -20.61 0.88 8.28
CA LEU A 312 -20.44 2.18 8.93
C LEU A 312 -21.76 2.94 9.14
N THR A 313 -22.67 2.88 8.16
CA THR A 313 -23.93 3.64 8.20
C THR A 313 -25.11 2.89 8.82
N LYS A 314 -24.91 1.68 9.34
CA LYS A 314 -25.97 0.95 10.04
C LYS A 314 -26.30 1.70 11.33
N THR A 315 -27.43 2.41 11.29
CA THR A 315 -28.14 2.92 12.48
C THR A 315 -29.19 1.90 12.89
#